data_AF-A0A2E0Y4G9-F1
#
_entry.id   AF-A0A2E0Y4G9-F1
#
_cell.length_a   1.000
_cell.length_b   1.000
_cell.length_c   1.000
_cell.angle_alpha   90.00
_cell.angle_beta   90.00
_cell.angle_gamma   90.00
#
_symmetry.space_group_name_H-M   'P 1'
#
loop_
_entity.id
_entity.type
_entity.pdbx_description
1 polymer ?
#
loop_
_entity_poly.entity_id
_entity_poly.type
_entity_poly.pdbx_seq_one_letter_code
_entity_poly.pdbx_strand_id
1 'polypeptide(L)'
;MGAYALLFPRVRVNLLIFLGFIVTTVAVPAIFMLGYWFLLQLLQGIPALGSEEGGVAFWAHVGGFVAGVALVWVFRKPGHGGPRGPRVRRPRVRPPPRERSGERWF
;
A
#
# COMPACT_ATOMS: atom_id res chain seq x y z
N MET A 1 -10.28 6.43 -5.07
CA MET A 1 -9.57 5.13 -5.15
C MET A 1 -8.27 5.20 -5.95
N GLY A 2 -8.23 5.85 -7.12
CA GLY A 2 -7.00 5.93 -7.95
C GLY A 2 -5.74 6.44 -7.23
N ALA A 3 -5.88 7.45 -6.36
CA ALA A 3 -4.80 7.95 -5.52
C ALA A 3 -4.23 6.87 -4.57
N TYR A 4 -5.11 6.08 -3.94
CA TYR A 4 -4.74 5.05 -2.97
C TYR A 4 -3.95 3.89 -3.62
N ALA A 5 -4.32 3.51 -4.86
CA ALA A 5 -3.56 2.53 -5.65
C ALA A 5 -2.08 2.93 -5.83
N LEU A 6 -1.81 4.21 -6.04
CA LEU A 6 -0.47 4.75 -6.31
C LEU A 6 0.36 5.00 -5.05
N LEU A 7 -0.28 5.37 -3.94
CA LEU A 7 0.41 5.64 -2.67
C LEU A 7 0.64 4.38 -1.83
N PHE A 8 -0.26 3.40 -1.88
CA PHE A 8 -0.23 2.21 -1.01
C PHE A 8 -0.34 0.88 -1.78
N PRO A 9 0.50 0.63 -2.81
CA PRO A 9 0.36 -0.55 -3.68
C PRO A 9 0.58 -1.89 -2.94
N ARG A 10 1.34 -1.88 -1.84
CA ARG A 10 1.68 -3.09 -1.05
C ARG A 10 0.83 -3.30 0.19
N VAL A 11 -0.09 -2.37 0.52
CA VAL A 11 -0.96 -2.55 1.67
C VAL A 11 -1.90 -3.73 1.36
N ARG A 12 -1.98 -4.68 2.28
CA ARG A 12 -2.82 -5.87 2.13
C ARG A 12 -4.26 -5.50 2.50
N VAL A 13 -5.18 -5.83 1.61
CA VAL A 13 -6.62 -5.69 1.82
C VAL A 13 -7.18 -7.10 1.98
N ASN A 14 -7.96 -7.32 3.04
CA ASN A 14 -8.61 -8.60 3.26
C ASN A 14 -9.84 -8.67 2.36
N LEU A 15 -9.81 -9.53 1.35
CA LEU A 15 -11.00 -9.90 0.59
C LEU A 15 -11.79 -10.94 1.37
N LEU A 16 -13.06 -10.64 1.62
CA LEU A 16 -14.02 -11.63 2.07
C LEU A 16 -14.54 -12.39 0.85
N ILE A 17 -14.25 -13.68 0.78
CA ILE A 17 -14.66 -14.57 -0.32
C ILE A 17 -15.69 -15.55 0.24
N PHE A 18 -16.88 -15.52 -0.36
CA PHE A 18 -17.96 -16.46 -0.06
C PHE A 18 -17.91 -17.63 -1.05
N LEU A 19 -17.40 -18.78 -0.60
CA LEU A 19 -17.33 -20.03 -1.36
C LEU A 19 -18.53 -20.92 -1.02
N GLY A 20 -19.75 -20.40 -1.25
CA GLY A 20 -21.02 -21.08 -0.97
C GLY A 20 -21.29 -21.31 0.52
N PHE A 21 -20.63 -22.31 1.12
CA PHE A 21 -20.71 -22.65 2.54
C PHE A 21 -19.49 -22.19 3.36
N ILE A 22 -18.35 -21.91 2.71
CA ILE A 22 -17.12 -21.51 3.39
C ILE A 22 -16.90 -20.02 3.20
N VAL A 23 -16.84 -19.28 4.31
CA VAL A 23 -16.45 -17.87 4.33
C VAL A 23 -14.97 -17.81 4.67
N THR A 24 -14.15 -17.33 3.73
CA THR A 24 -12.70 -17.19 3.95
C THR A 24 -12.26 -15.77 3.67
N THR A 25 -11.20 -15.35 4.35
CA THR A 25 -10.57 -14.04 4.14
C THR A 25 -9.20 -14.22 3.54
N VAL A 26 -8.97 -13.64 2.36
CA VAL A 26 -7.67 -13.68 1.68
C VAL A 26 -7.06 -12.28 1.66
N ALA A 27 -5.86 -12.15 2.20
CA ALA A 27 -5.12 -10.88 2.18
C ALA A 27 -4.42 -10.70 0.83
N VAL A 28 -4.98 -9.84 -0.03
CA VAL A 28 -4.45 -9.56 -1.37
C VAL A 28 -3.88 -8.12 -1.39
N PRO A 29 -2.78 -7.85 -2.10
CA PRO A 29 -2.29 -6.48 -2.24
C PRO A 29 -3.36 -5.56 -2.87
N ALA A 30 -3.50 -4.35 -2.31
CA ALA A 30 -4.52 -3.37 -2.70
C ALA A 30 -4.55 -3.09 -4.20
N ILE A 31 -3.39 -3.12 -4.87
CA ILE A 31 -3.28 -2.86 -6.31
C ILE A 31 -4.07 -3.87 -7.16
N PHE A 32 -4.07 -5.15 -6.79
CA PHE A 32 -4.82 -6.17 -7.53
C PHE A 32 -6.32 -5.97 -7.35
N MET A 33 -6.75 -5.64 -6.13
CA MET A 33 -8.17 -5.42 -5.85
C MET A 33 -8.71 -4.15 -6.51
N LEU A 34 -7.94 -3.06 -6.49
CA LEU A 34 -8.30 -1.83 -7.20
C LEU A 34 -8.28 -2.01 -8.72
N GLY A 35 -7.32 -2.77 -9.25
CA GLY A 35 -7.27 -3.11 -10.67
C GLY A 35 -8.45 -3.95 -11.12
N TYR A 36 -8.79 -4.99 -10.35
CA TYR A 36 -9.98 -5.82 -10.58
C TYR A 36 -11.26 -4.99 -10.56
N TRP A 37 -11.45 -4.17 -9.52
CA TRP A 37 -12.63 -3.31 -9.40
C TRP A 37 -12.73 -2.32 -10.56
N PHE A 38 -11.63 -1.68 -10.97
CA PHE A 38 -11.61 -0.77 -12.11
C PHE A 38 -11.90 -1.48 -13.44
N LEU A 39 -11.37 -2.68 -13.64
CA LEU A 39 -11.63 -3.47 -14.84
C LEU A 39 -13.10 -3.86 -14.95
N LEU A 40 -13.75 -4.21 -13.83
CA LEU A 40 -15.20 -4.44 -13.80
C LEU A 40 -15.99 -3.19 -14.21
N GLN A 41 -15.58 -2.00 -13.76
CA GLN A 41 -16.24 -0.75 -14.17
C GLN A 41 -16.13 -0.52 -15.69
N LEU A 42 -14.99 -0.84 -16.30
CA LEU A 42 -14.80 -0.75 -17.75
C LEU A 42 -15.65 -1.79 -18.50
N LEU A 43 -15.61 -3.06 -18.07
CA LEU A 43 -16.35 -4.15 -18.72
C LEU A 43 -17.87 -3.96 -18.62
N GLN A 44 -18.36 -3.39 -17.52
CA GLN A 44 -19.79 -3.10 -17.33
C GLN A 44 -20.20 -1.76 -17.98
N GLY A 45 -19.27 -0.80 -18.11
CA GLY A 45 -19.49 0.47 -18.79
C GLY A 45 -19.57 0.39 -20.32
N ILE A 46 -18.88 -0.58 -20.95
CA ILE A 46 -18.85 -0.75 -22.41
C ILE A 46 -20.23 -1.08 -23.00
N PRO A 47 -21.00 -2.07 -22.48
CA PRO A 47 -22.36 -2.34 -22.95
C PRO A 47 -23.33 -1.19 -22.64
N ALA A 48 -23.07 -0.42 -21.58
CA ALA A 48 -23.92 0.68 -21.13
C ALA A 48 -23.79 1.97 -21.97
N LEU A 49 -22.89 1.99 -22.97
CA LEU A 49 -22.79 3.09 -23.94
C LEU A 49 -23.99 3.16 -24.89
N GLY A 50 -24.76 2.08 -25.04
CA GLY A 50 -25.95 2.01 -25.88
C GLY A 50 -27.27 2.15 -25.12
N SER A 51 -27.24 2.34 -23.79
CA SER A 51 -28.42 2.46 -22.94
C SER A 51 -28.38 3.74 -22.09
N GLU A 52 -29.39 4.59 -22.26
CA GLU A 52 -29.51 5.92 -21.64
C GLU A 52 -29.50 5.88 -20.09
N GLU A 53 -29.91 4.77 -19.47
CA GLU A 53 -30.14 4.70 -18.01
C GLU A 53 -29.00 4.08 -17.20
N GLY A 54 -27.94 3.55 -17.84
CA GLY A 54 -26.92 2.75 -17.13
C GLY A 54 -25.50 3.30 -17.13
N GLY A 55 -25.11 4.03 -18.17
CA GLY A 55 -23.69 4.32 -18.44
C GLY A 55 -23.05 5.34 -17.49
N VAL A 56 -23.79 6.36 -17.05
CA VAL A 56 -23.24 7.52 -16.34
C VAL A 56 -22.53 7.12 -15.04
N ALA A 57 -23.07 6.15 -14.30
CA ALA A 57 -22.47 5.68 -13.05
C ALA A 57 -21.08 5.05 -13.29
N PHE A 58 -20.93 4.23 -14.33
CA PHE A 58 -19.66 3.61 -14.69
C PHE A 58 -18.63 4.66 -15.11
N TRP A 59 -19.03 5.60 -15.97
CA TRP A 59 -18.16 6.67 -16.45
C TRP A 59 -17.73 7.64 -15.35
N ALA A 60 -18.60 7.92 -14.36
CA ALA A 60 -18.24 8.70 -13.18
C ALA A 60 -17.17 8.00 -12.32
N HIS A 61 -17.26 6.67 -12.13
CA HIS A 61 -16.25 5.91 -11.40
C HIS A 61 -14.92 5.84 -12.14
N VAL A 62 -14.94 5.66 -13.47
CA VAL A 62 -13.75 5.71 -14.32
C VAL A 62 -13.10 7.10 -14.25
N GLY A 63 -13.89 8.16 -14.43
CA GLY A 63 -13.42 9.55 -14.35
C GLY A 63 -12.82 9.88 -12.98
N GLY A 64 -13.48 9.49 -11.89
CA GLY A 64 -12.97 9.69 -10.52
C GLY A 64 -11.70 8.89 -10.22
N PHE A 65 -11.52 7.70 -10.83
CA PHE A 65 -10.30 6.93 -10.71
C PHE A 65 -9.13 7.63 -11.44
N VAL A 66 -9.34 8.01 -12.69
CA VAL A 66 -8.32 8.70 -13.51
C VAL A 66 -7.95 10.06 -12.90
N ALA A 67 -8.94 10.86 -12.50
CA ALA A 67 -8.72 12.14 -11.85
C ALA A 67 -7.91 11.96 -10.55
N GLY A 68 -8.23 10.95 -9.73
CA GLY A 68 -7.47 10.64 -8.52
C GLY A 68 -6.02 10.24 -8.78
N VAL A 69 -5.75 9.48 -9.86
CA VAL A 69 -4.39 9.16 -10.31
C VAL A 69 -3.65 10.41 -10.77
N ALA A 70 -4.27 11.21 -11.63
CA ALA A 70 -3.70 12.44 -12.17
C ALA A 70 -3.36 13.45 -11.07
N LEU A 71 -4.27 13.62 -10.09
CA LEU A 71 -4.06 14.49 -8.94
C LEU A 71 -2.83 14.05 -8.14
N VAL A 72 -2.68 12.75 -7.87
CA VAL A 72 -1.48 12.24 -7.17
C VAL A 72 -0.22 12.44 -7.99
N TRP A 73 -0.28 12.32 -9.32
CA TRP A 73 0.88 12.57 -10.17
C TRP A 73 1.30 14.05 -10.16
N VAL A 74 0.34 14.97 -10.21
CA VAL A 74 0.57 16.43 -10.16
C VAL A 74 1.05 16.89 -8.79
N PHE A 75 0.48 16.35 -7.70
CA PHE A 75 0.76 16.78 -6.34
C PHE A 75 1.85 15.95 -5.63
N ARG A 76 2.28 14.80 -6.17
CA ARG A 76 3.51 14.13 -5.73
C ARG A 76 4.70 14.98 -6.14
N LYS A 77 5.10 15.89 -5.25
CA LYS A 77 6.41 16.52 -5.31
C LYS A 77 7.47 15.41 -5.31
N PRO A 78 8.32 15.28 -6.34
CA PRO A 78 9.54 14.50 -6.23
C PRO A 78 10.46 15.25 -5.27
N GLY A 79 10.50 14.85 -4.01
CA GLY A 79 11.42 15.42 -3.03
C GLY A 79 10.94 15.19 -1.61
N HIS A 80 11.74 14.77 -0.65
CA HIS A 80 13.20 14.82 -0.56
C HIS A 80 13.64 13.52 0.12
N GLY A 81 14.86 13.06 -0.14
CA GLY A 81 15.49 12.06 0.73
C GLY A 81 15.27 12.50 2.17
N GLY A 82 14.47 11.73 2.91
CA GLY A 82 14.08 12.09 4.27
C GLY A 82 15.33 12.41 5.09
N PRO A 83 15.26 13.32 6.08
CA PRO A 83 16.41 13.65 6.90
C PRO A 83 17.03 12.33 7.36
N ARG A 84 18.28 12.07 6.97
CA ARG A 84 19.01 10.93 7.51
C ARG A 84 18.91 11.08 9.02
N GLY A 85 18.10 10.24 9.67
CA GLY A 85 17.88 10.34 11.10
C GLY A 85 19.24 10.41 11.79
N PRO A 86 19.40 11.21 12.85
CA PRO A 86 20.69 11.40 13.49
C PRO A 86 21.29 10.02 13.75
N ARG A 87 22.44 9.73 13.14
CA ARG A 87 23.13 8.46 13.35
C ARG A 87 23.46 8.44 14.83
N VAL A 88 22.64 7.76 15.64
CA VAL A 88 22.88 7.57 17.07
C VAL A 88 24.16 6.76 17.14
N ARG A 89 25.28 7.48 17.24
CA ARG A 89 26.61 6.91 17.39
C ARG A 89 26.60 6.30 18.78
N ARG A 90 26.26 5.01 18.86
CA ARG A 90 26.23 4.27 20.12
C ARG A 90 27.58 4.52 20.81
N PRO A 91 27.60 5.07 22.04
CA PRO A 91 28.82 5.17 22.81
C PRO A 91 29.41 3.78 22.90
N ARG A 92 30.65 3.62 22.44
CA ARG A 92 31.38 2.36 22.53
C ARG A 92 31.60 2.10 24.01
N VAL A 93 30.71 1.32 24.62
CA VAL A 93 30.86 0.86 26.01
C VAL A 93 32.19 0.13 26.07
N ARG A 94 33.16 0.72 26.80
CA ARG A 94 34.43 0.04 27.06
C ARG A 94 34.10 -1.21 27.88
N PRO A 95 34.58 -2.40 27.48
CA PRO A 95 34.43 -3.57 28.34
C PRO A 95 35.15 -3.31 29.67
N PRO A 96 34.60 -3.77 30.80
CA PRO A 96 35.25 -3.63 32.09
C PRO A 96 36.64 -4.29 32.04
N PRO A 97 37.64 -3.73 32.75
CA PRO A 97 38.94 -4.38 32.89
C PRO A 97 38.71 -5.79 33.43
N ARG A 98 39.28 -6.80 32.76
CA ARG A 98 39.26 -8.17 33.28
C ARG A 98 40.03 -8.18 34.58
N GLU A 99 39.31 -8.17 35.69
CA GLU A 99 39.89 -8.38 37.00
C GLU A 99 40.43 -9.81 37.02
N ARG A 100 41.76 -9.89 37.01
CA ARG A 100 42.52 -11.14 37.02
C ARG A 100 42.39 -11.75 38.42
N SER A 101 41.23 -12.35 38.68
CA SER A 101 41.02 -13.19 39.85
C SER A 101 41.83 -14.48 39.69
N GLY A 102 42.84 -14.65 40.55
CA GLY A 102 43.35 -15.98 40.87
C GLY A 102 44.87 -16.21 40.85
N GLU A 103 45.70 -15.22 40.54
CA GLU A 103 47.18 -15.41 40.59
C GLU A 103 47.81 -14.75 41.82
N ARG A 104 47.41 -15.16 43.04
CA ARG A 104 48.21 -14.95 44.25
C ARG A 104 48.07 -16.15 45.18
N TRP A 105 49.04 -17.03 45.03
CA TRP A 105 49.61 -18.01 45.96
C TRP A 105 49.31 -17.77 47.44
N PHE A 106 48.81 -18.79 48.15
CA PHE A 106 49.42 -19.53 49.27
C PHE A 106 48.35 -20.32 50.04
#